data_AF-A0A820VCI6-F1
#
_entry.id   AF-A0A820VCI6-F1
#
_cell.length_a   1.000
_cell.length_b   1.000
_cell.length_c   1.000
_cell.angle_alpha   90.00
_cell.angle_beta   90.00
_cell.angle_gamma   90.00
#
_symmetry.space_group_name_H-M   'P 1'
#
loop_
_entity.id
_entity.type
_entity.pdbx_description
1 polymer ?
#
loop_
_entity_poly.entity_id
_entity_poly.type
_entity_poly.pdbx_seq_one_letter_code
_entity_poly.pdbx_strand_id
1 'polypeptide(L)'
;NSSLRIVKPTVTQKSSAVWDSFSRIYVNDIKLEHVICHQCEDLLIYKPSSGSNSLSKHISSCQKSKTTVSHNQTNINQFYASSKNEPAIPDQIKQEIKGACVEFAALDSRSFKTIQGIGFKNLAQKSFNADKYSPISKEFNVEKPLPHPIIHFRLLLMFYLFRRHKFHSMLVHKLYNEI
;
A
#
# COMPACT_ATOMS: atom_id res chain seq x y z
N ASN A 1 -5.03 11.31 -18.98
CA ASN A 1 -4.13 10.25 -19.49
C ASN A 1 -2.73 10.53 -19.03
N SER A 2 -2.16 9.67 -18.18
CA SER A 2 -0.75 9.80 -17.79
C SER A 2 0.14 9.11 -18.82
N SER A 3 1.16 9.77 -19.34
CA SER A 3 2.10 9.21 -20.31
C SER A 3 3.41 8.80 -19.62
N LEU A 4 3.84 7.55 -19.80
CA LEU A 4 5.13 7.03 -19.32
C LEU A 4 6.09 6.92 -20.51
N ARG A 5 7.31 7.47 -20.37
CA ARG A 5 8.37 7.35 -21.39
C ARG A 5 9.67 6.87 -20.74
N ILE A 6 10.29 5.86 -21.36
CA ILE A 6 11.60 5.34 -20.98
C ILE A 6 12.57 5.76 -22.07
N VAL A 7 13.60 6.52 -21.72
CA VAL A 7 14.52 7.16 -22.67
C VAL A 7 15.95 6.81 -22.31
N LYS A 8 16.71 6.28 -23.26
CA LYS A 8 18.16 6.10 -23.11
C LYS A 8 18.82 7.49 -23.12
N PRO A 9 19.60 7.87 -22.10
CA PRO A 9 20.25 9.16 -22.06
C PRO A 9 21.26 9.30 -23.22
N THR A 10 21.30 10.46 -23.85
CA THR A 10 22.36 10.79 -24.80
C THR A 10 23.67 10.97 -24.05
N VAL A 11 24.60 10.04 -24.24
CA VAL A 11 25.94 10.09 -23.64
C VAL A 11 26.76 11.11 -24.42
N THR A 12 27.23 12.15 -23.74
CA THR A 12 28.13 13.19 -24.27
C THR A 12 29.53 13.02 -23.66
N GLN A 13 30.56 13.67 -24.21
CA GLN A 13 31.92 13.62 -23.66
C GLN A 13 32.02 14.05 -22.17
N LYS A 14 31.05 14.83 -21.67
CA LYS A 14 30.98 15.27 -20.27
C LYS A 14 30.14 14.36 -19.37
N SER A 15 29.43 13.38 -19.93
CA SER A 15 28.57 12.49 -19.16
C SER A 15 29.33 11.24 -18.70
N SER A 16 29.04 10.78 -17.48
CA SER A 16 29.62 9.56 -16.93
C SER A 16 29.19 8.33 -17.74
N ALA A 17 30.15 7.44 -18.04
CA ALA A 17 29.94 6.20 -18.79
C ALA A 17 28.92 5.24 -18.15
N VAL A 18 28.52 5.46 -16.89
CA VAL A 18 27.45 4.67 -16.25
C VAL A 18 26.16 4.71 -17.08
N TRP A 19 25.86 5.83 -17.76
CA TRP A 19 24.60 6.03 -18.47
C TRP A 19 24.44 5.13 -19.70
N ASP A 20 25.51 4.48 -20.16
CA ASP A 20 25.43 3.47 -21.22
C ASP A 20 24.63 2.24 -20.79
N SER A 21 24.56 1.98 -19.48
CA SER A 21 23.90 0.81 -18.88
C SER A 21 22.52 1.13 -18.28
N PHE A 22 22.02 2.36 -18.39
CA PHE A 22 20.74 2.73 -17.79
C PHE A 22 19.83 3.57 -18.69
N SER A 23 18.51 3.43 -18.52
CA SER A 23 17.48 4.30 -19.11
C SER A 23 16.85 5.19 -18.05
N ARG A 24 16.40 6.40 -18.43
CA ARG A 24 15.67 7.33 -17.56
C ARG A 24 14.17 7.22 -17.77
N ILE A 25 13.41 7.46 -16.70
CA ILE A 25 11.95 7.42 -16.73
C ILE A 25 11.37 8.84 -16.66
N TYR A 26 10.36 9.08 -17.49
CA TYR A 26 9.57 10.30 -17.51
C TYR A 26 8.09 9.94 -17.33
N VAL A 27 7.39 10.68 -16.46
CA VAL A 27 5.94 10.58 -16.30
C VAL A 27 5.34 11.96 -16.56
N ASN A 28 4.43 12.06 -17.53
CA ASN A 28 3.87 13.34 -17.96
C ASN A 28 4.97 14.36 -18.28
N ASP A 29 6.03 13.89 -18.94
CA ASP A 29 7.21 14.66 -19.33
C ASP A 29 8.07 15.18 -18.16
N ILE A 30 7.73 14.80 -16.93
CA ILE A 30 8.52 15.07 -15.74
C ILE A 30 9.54 13.95 -15.58
N LYS A 31 10.82 14.33 -15.58
CA LYS A 31 11.93 13.42 -15.30
C LYS A 31 11.83 12.92 -13.86
N LEU A 32 11.72 11.60 -13.69
CA LEU A 32 11.75 10.98 -12.37
C LEU A 32 13.18 10.74 -11.90
N GLU A 33 13.36 10.66 -10.59
CA GLU A 33 14.59 10.19 -9.94
C GLU A 33 14.73 8.66 -10.02
N HIS A 34 14.22 8.04 -11.09
CA HIS A 34 14.26 6.60 -11.29
C HIS A 34 14.91 6.27 -12.62
N VAL A 35 15.71 5.20 -12.63
CA VAL A 35 16.43 4.69 -13.78
C VAL A 35 16.31 3.18 -13.86
N ILE A 36 16.38 2.61 -15.06
CA ILE A 36 16.27 1.16 -15.30
C ILE A 36 17.61 0.64 -15.77
N CYS A 37 18.13 -0.42 -15.16
CA CYS A 37 19.34 -1.11 -15.61
C CYS A 37 19.07 -1.92 -16.88
N HIS A 38 19.93 -1.81 -17.90
CA HIS A 38 19.79 -2.63 -19.12
C HIS A 38 20.21 -4.09 -18.92
N GLN A 39 20.91 -4.42 -17.84
CA GLN A 39 21.44 -5.76 -17.61
C GLN A 39 20.53 -6.65 -16.75
N CYS A 40 19.97 -6.10 -15.67
CA CYS A 40 19.07 -6.83 -14.77
C CYS A 40 17.62 -6.32 -14.81
N GLU A 41 17.34 -5.25 -15.57
CA GLU A 41 16.01 -4.64 -15.68
C GLU A 41 15.45 -4.06 -14.36
N ASP A 42 16.27 -3.98 -13.31
CA ASP A 42 15.88 -3.40 -12.03
C ASP A 42 15.66 -1.88 -12.11
N LEU A 43 14.65 -1.43 -11.38
CA LEU A 43 14.33 -0.03 -11.16
C LEU A 43 15.13 0.53 -9.97
N LEU A 44 15.99 1.50 -10.23
CA LEU A 44 16.86 2.12 -9.23
C LEU A 44 16.52 3.59 -9.01
N ILE A 45 16.65 4.06 -7.77
CA ILE A 45 16.52 5.48 -7.43
C ILE A 45 17.87 6.18 -7.69
N TYR A 46 17.84 7.21 -8.54
CA TYR A 46 18.97 8.07 -8.86
C TYR A 46 18.70 9.50 -8.40
N LYS A 47 19.45 9.95 -7.40
CA LYS A 47 19.44 11.35 -6.95
C LYS A 47 20.56 12.12 -7.64
N PRO A 48 20.28 13.21 -8.37
CA PRO A 48 21.31 14.02 -9.02
C PRO A 48 22.37 14.56 -8.05
N SER A 49 21.97 14.88 -6.81
CA SER A 49 22.84 15.39 -5.75
C SER A 49 23.90 14.38 -5.28
N SER A 50 23.64 13.08 -5.37
CA SER A 50 24.59 12.03 -4.96
C SER A 50 25.53 11.58 -6.08
N GLY A 51 25.43 12.16 -7.27
CA GLY A 51 26.22 11.74 -8.43
C GLY A 51 25.89 10.31 -8.89
N SER A 52 26.77 9.72 -9.70
CA SER A 52 26.59 8.38 -10.31
C SER A 52 27.15 7.21 -9.49
N ASN A 53 27.58 7.44 -8.25
CA ASN A 53 28.29 6.42 -7.46
C ASN A 53 27.41 5.20 -7.14
N SER A 54 26.13 5.40 -6.84
CA SER A 54 25.17 4.31 -6.61
C SER A 54 24.97 3.44 -7.85
N LEU A 55 24.89 4.06 -9.03
CA LEU A 55 24.75 3.37 -10.32
C LEU A 55 26.03 2.60 -10.68
N SER A 56 27.20 3.18 -10.43
CA SER A 56 28.49 2.52 -10.64
C SER A 56 28.64 1.27 -9.75
N LYS A 57 28.31 1.39 -8.45
CA LYS A 57 28.30 0.24 -7.53
C LYS A 57 27.34 -0.85 -7.99
N HIS A 58 26.17 -0.47 -8.50
CA HIS A 58 25.21 -1.42 -9.06
C HIS A 58 25.80 -2.15 -10.27
N ILE A 59 26.43 -1.47 -11.24
CA ILE A 59 27.06 -2.14 -12.40
C ILE A 59 28.04 -3.22 -11.93
N SER A 60 28.90 -2.89 -10.95
CA SER A 60 29.91 -3.80 -10.40
C SER A 60 29.33 -5.04 -9.71
N SER A 61 28.14 -4.95 -9.11
CA SER A 61 27.45 -6.10 -8.51
C SER A 61 26.51 -6.81 -9.49
N CYS A 62 25.95 -6.09 -10.46
CA CYS A 62 24.99 -6.58 -11.45
C CYS A 62 25.61 -7.64 -12.38
N GLN A 63 26.92 -7.54 -12.66
CA GLN A 63 27.63 -8.55 -13.43
C GLN A 63 27.91 -9.84 -12.64
N LYS A 64 27.97 -9.76 -11.30
CA LYS A 64 28.27 -10.91 -10.43
C LYS A 64 27.06 -11.82 -10.20
N SER A 65 25.85 -11.37 -10.53
CA SER A 65 24.60 -12.10 -10.33
C SER A 65 24.26 -13.10 -11.45
N LYS A 66 25.06 -13.20 -12.53
CA LYS A 66 24.86 -14.22 -13.59
C LYS A 66 25.65 -15.51 -13.41
N THR A 67 26.59 -15.57 -12.46
CA THR A 67 27.32 -16.80 -12.13
C THR A 67 26.83 -17.34 -10.79
N THR A 68 26.22 -18.53 -10.83
CA THR A 68 25.82 -19.36 -9.68
C THR A 68 24.79 -18.76 -8.72
N VAL A 69 23.57 -18.56 -9.22
CA VAL A 69 22.38 -18.85 -8.39
C VAL A 69 21.69 -20.01 -9.09
N SER A 70 21.69 -21.17 -8.42
CA SER A 70 20.86 -22.31 -8.80
C SER A 70 19.48 -21.79 -9.16
N HIS A 71 19.02 -22.07 -10.39
CA HIS A 71 17.66 -21.77 -10.84
C HIS A 71 16.64 -22.66 -10.09
N ASN A 72 16.57 -22.51 -8.78
CA ASN A 72 15.31 -22.61 -8.08
C ASN A 72 14.60 -21.28 -8.33
N GLN A 73 14.10 -21.08 -9.56
CA GLN A 73 13.04 -20.10 -9.76
C GLN A 73 11.91 -20.54 -8.82
N THR A 74 11.77 -19.81 -7.71
CA THR A 74 10.53 -19.79 -6.97
C THR A 74 9.49 -19.41 -7.99
N ASN A 75 8.69 -20.41 -8.40
CA ASN A 75 7.64 -20.24 -9.39
C ASN A 75 6.88 -18.97 -9.03
N ILE A 76 6.54 -18.10 -9.98
CA ILE A 76 5.76 -16.87 -9.72
C ILE A 76 4.52 -17.15 -8.83
N ASN A 77 3.97 -18.36 -8.88
CA ASN A 77 2.93 -18.88 -7.97
C ASN A 77 3.28 -18.84 -6.47
N GLN A 78 4.56 -18.73 -6.08
CA GLN A 78 5.02 -18.57 -4.70
C GLN A 78 4.89 -17.11 -4.22
N PHE A 79 4.99 -16.12 -5.11
CA PHE A 79 4.64 -14.74 -4.77
C PHE A 79 3.12 -14.52 -4.70
N TYR A 80 2.35 -15.35 -5.41
CA TYR A 80 0.89 -15.47 -5.22
C TYR A 80 0.48 -16.44 -4.09
N ALA A 81 1.42 -17.05 -3.38
CA ALA A 81 1.10 -17.98 -2.29
C ALA A 81 0.48 -17.27 -1.08
N SER A 82 0.61 -15.95 -0.96
CA SER A 82 -0.18 -15.17 0.00
C SER A 82 -1.69 -15.27 -0.26
N SER A 83 -2.13 -15.59 -1.48
CA SER A 83 -3.55 -15.88 -1.79
C SER A 83 -3.90 -17.37 -1.75
N LYS A 84 -2.92 -18.29 -1.77
CA LYS A 84 -3.18 -19.74 -1.67
C LYS A 84 -3.46 -20.21 -0.24
N ASN A 85 -3.05 -19.43 0.75
CA ASN A 85 -3.29 -19.74 2.17
C ASN A 85 -4.51 -19.01 2.74
N GLU A 86 -5.14 -18.09 2.00
CA GLU A 86 -6.45 -17.59 2.38
C GLU A 86 -7.50 -18.63 1.99
N PRO A 87 -8.42 -19.00 2.90
CA PRO A 87 -9.54 -19.87 2.56
C PRO A 87 -10.27 -19.27 1.36
N ALA A 88 -10.40 -20.05 0.29
CA ALA A 88 -11.12 -19.60 -0.90
C ALA A 88 -12.58 -19.31 -0.51
N ILE A 89 -12.95 -18.04 -0.48
CA ILE A 89 -14.34 -17.63 -0.24
C ILE A 89 -15.16 -18.11 -1.45
N PRO A 90 -16.23 -18.90 -1.25
CA PRO A 90 -17.09 -19.33 -2.35
C PRO A 90 -17.64 -18.14 -3.13
N ASP A 91 -17.77 -18.28 -4.45
CA ASP A 91 -18.22 -17.18 -5.30
C ASP A 91 -19.62 -16.69 -4.96
N GLN A 92 -20.49 -17.59 -4.47
CA GLN A 92 -21.81 -17.23 -3.94
C GLN A 92 -21.69 -16.19 -2.81
N ILE A 93 -20.84 -16.44 -1.81
CA ILE A 93 -20.62 -15.52 -0.69
C ILE A 93 -20.06 -14.19 -1.17
N LYS A 94 -19.18 -14.19 -2.18
CA LYS A 94 -18.69 -12.94 -2.78
C LYS A 94 -19.81 -12.13 -3.43
N GLN A 95 -20.78 -12.79 -4.07
CA GLN A 95 -21.93 -12.09 -4.66
C GLN A 95 -22.88 -11.56 -3.60
N GLU A 96 -23.14 -12.31 -2.53
CA GLU A 96 -23.94 -11.86 -1.39
C GLU A 96 -23.33 -10.62 -0.73
N ILE A 97 -22.01 -10.62 -0.48
CA ILE A 97 -21.29 -9.45 0.06
C ILE A 97 -21.41 -8.24 -0.87
N LYS A 98 -21.26 -8.44 -2.19
CA LYS A 98 -21.42 -7.36 -3.17
C LYS A 98 -22.84 -6.79 -3.13
N GLY A 99 -23.86 -7.65 -3.08
CA GLY A 99 -25.26 -7.26 -2.94
C GLY A 99 -25.48 -6.41 -1.69
N ALA A 100 -25.00 -6.87 -0.54
CA ALA A 100 -25.11 -6.14 0.73
C ALA A 100 -24.39 -4.78 0.69
N CYS A 101 -23.23 -4.67 0.04
CA CYS A 101 -22.55 -3.38 -0.14
C CYS A 101 -23.33 -2.40 -1.02
N VAL A 102 -24.00 -2.89 -2.07
CA VAL A 102 -24.86 -2.06 -2.93
C VAL A 102 -26.10 -1.61 -2.16
N GLU A 103 -26.74 -2.52 -1.44
CA GLU A 103 -27.92 -2.23 -0.62
C GLU A 103 -27.59 -1.21 0.48
N PHE A 104 -26.48 -1.38 1.21
CA PHE A 104 -25.97 -0.40 2.17
C PHE A 104 -25.79 0.99 1.53
N ALA A 105 -25.16 1.06 0.36
CA ALA A 105 -24.96 2.35 -0.32
C ALA A 105 -26.29 3.01 -0.72
N ALA A 106 -27.26 2.21 -1.17
CA ALA A 106 -28.57 2.69 -1.59
C ALA A 106 -29.45 3.12 -0.41
N LEU A 107 -29.63 2.26 0.59
CA LEU A 107 -30.51 2.50 1.75
C LEU A 107 -29.99 3.65 2.62
N ASP A 108 -28.68 3.70 2.86
CA ASP A 108 -28.08 4.72 3.73
C ASP A 108 -27.63 5.98 2.96
N SER A 109 -27.93 6.04 1.65
CA SER A 109 -27.52 7.15 0.76
C SER A 109 -26.02 7.46 0.86
N ARG A 110 -25.18 6.42 0.86
CA ARG A 110 -23.73 6.55 0.99
C ARG A 110 -23.03 6.42 -0.36
N SER A 111 -21.91 7.13 -0.50
CA SER A 111 -21.04 6.95 -1.66
C SER A 111 -20.46 5.53 -1.69
N PHE A 112 -20.34 4.93 -2.88
CA PHE A 112 -19.57 3.69 -3.09
C PHE A 112 -18.11 3.79 -2.63
N LYS A 113 -17.55 5.00 -2.47
CA LYS A 113 -16.20 5.16 -1.88
C LYS A 113 -16.16 4.82 -0.39
N THR A 114 -17.29 4.87 0.33
CA THR A 114 -17.37 4.57 1.76
C THR A 114 -16.87 3.15 2.07
N ILE A 115 -17.21 2.16 1.23
CA ILE A 115 -16.79 0.76 1.43
C ILE A 115 -15.27 0.56 1.24
N GLN A 116 -14.60 1.49 0.56
CA GLN A 116 -13.14 1.47 0.40
C GLN A 116 -12.40 2.08 1.60
N GLY A 117 -13.11 2.84 2.45
CA GLY A 117 -12.55 3.52 3.60
C GLY A 117 -11.99 2.57 4.65
N ILE A 118 -10.85 2.95 5.26
CA ILE A 118 -10.17 2.14 6.27
C ILE A 118 -11.07 1.84 7.49
N GLY A 119 -11.93 2.79 7.88
CA GLY A 119 -12.89 2.61 8.98
C GLY A 119 -13.92 1.51 8.68
N PHE A 120 -14.48 1.50 7.46
CA PHE A 120 -15.43 0.48 7.03
C PHE A 120 -14.78 -0.90 6.96
N LYS A 121 -13.59 -1.02 6.38
CA LYS A 121 -12.83 -2.28 6.34
C LYS A 121 -12.53 -2.83 7.74
N ASN A 122 -12.13 -1.96 8.66
CA ASN A 122 -11.87 -2.34 10.05
C ASN A 122 -13.14 -2.81 10.77
N LEU A 123 -14.28 -2.14 10.52
CA LEU A 123 -15.58 -2.57 11.03
C LEU A 123 -15.95 -3.95 10.49
N ALA A 124 -15.90 -4.16 9.18
CA ALA A 124 -16.22 -5.43 8.53
C ALA A 124 -15.34 -6.56 9.07
N GLN A 125 -14.02 -6.36 9.17
CA GLN A 125 -13.11 -7.34 9.72
C GLN A 125 -13.43 -7.71 11.18
N LYS A 126 -13.81 -6.72 12.00
CA LYS A 126 -14.23 -6.97 13.39
C LYS A 126 -15.54 -7.74 13.46
N SER A 127 -16.48 -7.46 12.56
CA SER A 127 -17.74 -8.23 12.45
C SER A 127 -17.46 -9.69 12.07
N PHE A 128 -16.60 -9.96 11.10
CA PHE A 128 -16.18 -11.34 10.79
C PHE A 128 -15.44 -12.03 11.93
N ASN A 129 -14.60 -11.29 12.67
CA ASN A 129 -13.92 -11.86 13.83
C ASN A 129 -14.90 -12.16 14.99
N ALA A 130 -16.05 -11.49 15.06
CA ALA A 130 -17.06 -11.74 16.08
C ALA A 130 -17.72 -13.12 15.92
N ASP A 131 -17.75 -13.67 14.69
CA ASP A 131 -18.21 -15.03 14.38
C ASP A 131 -17.46 -16.10 15.20
N LYS A 132 -16.20 -15.85 15.57
CA LYS A 132 -15.41 -16.75 16.43
C LYS A 132 -16.03 -16.97 17.82
N TYR A 133 -16.82 -16.01 18.29
CA TYR A 133 -17.42 -16.03 19.64
C TYR A 133 -18.89 -16.44 19.61
N SER A 134 -19.53 -16.40 18.45
CA SER A 134 -20.90 -16.88 18.23
C SER A 134 -21.00 -17.30 16.77
N PRO A 135 -21.01 -18.61 16.48
CA PRO A 135 -21.12 -19.09 15.11
C PRO A 135 -22.37 -18.49 14.47
N ILE A 136 -22.21 -17.82 13.33
CA ILE A 136 -23.27 -17.17 12.52
C ILE A 136 -24.42 -18.15 12.16
N SER A 137 -24.25 -19.46 12.39
CA SER A 137 -25.31 -20.47 12.28
C SER A 137 -26.40 -20.38 13.36
N LYS A 138 -26.24 -19.56 14.40
CA LYS A 138 -27.33 -19.13 15.29
C LYS A 138 -27.68 -17.68 14.97
N GLU A 139 -28.96 -17.34 14.92
CA GLU A 139 -29.48 -15.98 14.70
C GLU A 139 -28.66 -14.94 15.47
N PHE A 140 -27.70 -14.32 14.79
CA PHE A 140 -26.87 -13.29 15.37
C PHE A 140 -27.67 -11.98 15.29
N ASN A 141 -28.20 -11.54 16.44
CA ASN A 141 -28.89 -10.25 16.51
C ASN A 141 -27.85 -9.12 16.36
N VAL A 142 -27.82 -8.51 15.17
CA VAL A 142 -26.89 -7.45 14.77
C VAL A 142 -27.09 -6.15 15.55
N GLU A 143 -28.26 -5.93 16.16
CA GLU A 143 -28.55 -4.70 16.91
C GLU A 143 -27.81 -4.65 18.26
N LYS A 144 -27.63 -5.81 18.91
CA LYS A 144 -26.96 -5.89 20.23
C LYS A 144 -25.51 -5.39 20.24
N PRO A 145 -24.63 -5.74 19.27
CA PRO A 145 -23.25 -5.26 19.26
C PRO A 145 -23.10 -3.82 18.75
N LEU A 146 -24.11 -3.25 18.08
CA LEU A 146 -24.02 -1.91 17.53
C LEU A 146 -24.36 -0.86 18.60
N PRO A 147 -23.47 0.11 18.84
CA PRO A 147 -23.76 1.16 19.81
C PRO A 147 -24.88 2.06 19.30
N HIS A 148 -25.82 2.39 20.19
CA HIS A 148 -26.84 3.41 19.91
C HIS A 148 -26.17 4.73 19.45
N PRO A 149 -26.74 5.49 18.50
CA PRO A 149 -26.12 6.71 17.96
C PRO A 149 -25.67 7.72 19.02
N ILE A 150 -26.41 7.84 20.12
CA ILE A 150 -26.07 8.71 21.27
C ILE A 150 -24.76 8.27 21.95
N ILE A 151 -24.55 6.97 22.09
CA ILE A 151 -23.32 6.40 22.65
C ILE A 151 -22.17 6.62 21.65
N HIS A 152 -22.43 6.47 20.35
CA HIS A 152 -21.45 6.74 19.29
C HIS A 152 -20.94 8.18 19.33
N PHE A 153 -21.83 9.16 19.51
CA PHE A 153 -21.45 10.57 19.60
C PHE A 153 -20.58 10.86 20.84
N ARG A 154 -20.93 10.27 21.99
CA ARG A 154 -20.13 10.38 23.22
C ARG A 154 -18.73 9.78 23.05
N LEU A 155 -18.64 8.59 22.45
CA LEU A 155 -17.35 7.92 22.19
C LEU A 155 -16.50 8.71 21.19
N LEU A 156 -17.10 9.27 20.15
CA LEU A 156 -16.40 10.14 19.19
C LEU A 156 -15.83 11.37 19.89
N LEU A 157 -16.62 12.02 20.74
CA LEU A 157 -16.19 13.18 21.51
C LEU A 157 -15.01 12.82 22.43
N MET A 158 -15.08 11.68 23.13
CA MET A 158 -13.98 11.20 23.98
C MET A 158 -12.72 10.89 23.16
N PHE A 159 -12.85 10.23 22.01
CA PHE A 159 -11.71 9.97 21.11
C PHE A 159 -11.06 11.25 20.59
N TYR A 160 -11.87 12.25 20.25
CA TYR A 160 -11.39 13.55 19.77
C TYR A 160 -10.67 14.31 20.88
N LEU A 161 -11.26 14.38 22.08
CA LEU A 161 -10.66 15.02 23.25
C LEU A 161 -9.36 14.33 23.67
N PHE A 162 -9.34 12.99 23.68
CA PHE A 162 -8.16 12.21 24.00
C PHE A 162 -7.03 12.42 22.99
N ARG A 163 -7.34 12.42 21.68
CA ARG A 163 -6.35 12.72 20.64
C ARG A 163 -5.83 14.14 20.75
N ARG A 164 -6.69 15.12 21.04
CA ARG A 164 -6.29 16.52 21.27
C ARG A 164 -5.33 16.64 22.45
N HIS A 165 -5.61 15.95 23.56
CA HIS A 165 -4.74 15.96 24.75
C HIS A 165 -3.36 15.34 24.48
N LYS A 166 -3.32 14.22 23.75
CA LYS A 166 -2.07 13.53 23.38
C LYS A 166 -1.23 14.37 22.41
N PHE A 167 -1.88 15.06 21.48
CA PHE A 167 -1.21 15.98 20.54
C PHE A 167 -0.66 17.21 21.26
N HIS A 168 -1.41 17.77 22.22
CA HIS A 168 -0.97 18.89 23.04
C HIS A 168 0.22 18.51 23.93
N SER A 169 0.19 17.32 24.54
CA SER A 169 1.32 16.79 25.32
C SER A 169 2.59 16.61 24.48
N MET A 170 2.48 16.10 23.24
CA MET A 170 3.64 15.97 22.34
C MET A 170 4.20 17.32 21.87
N LEU A 171 3.33 18.32 21.64
CA LEU A 171 3.75 19.67 21.26
C LEU A 171 4.46 20.40 22.40
N VAL A 172 3.92 20.31 23.63
CA VAL A 172 4.57 20.87 24.82
C VAL A 172 5.92 20.19 25.07
N HIS A 173 6.02 18.87 24.90
CA HIS A 173 7.30 18.17 25.06
C HIS A 173 8.33 18.53 23.99
N LYS A 174 7.91 18.85 22.76
CA LYS A 174 8.81 19.35 21.71
C LYS A 174 9.30 20.78 22.01
N LEU A 175 8.39 21.66 22.40
CA LEU A 175 8.73 23.06 22.72
C LEU A 175 9.63 23.17 23.96
N TYR A 176 9.52 22.25 24.92
CA TYR A 176 10.37 22.23 26.12
C TYR A 176 11.77 21.64 25.91
N ASN A 177 12.01 20.93 24.80
CA ASN A 177 13.33 20.37 24.45
C ASN A 177 14.10 21.25 23.43
N GLU A 178 13.48 22.34 22.95
CA GLU A 178 14.10 23.34 22.05
C GLU A 178 14.42 24.67 22.75
N ILE A 179 14.30 24.74 24.08
CA ILE A 179 14.78 25.81 24.97
C ILE A 179 15.94 25.23 25.79
#